data_AF-A0A2V8SUG0-F1
#
_entry.id   AF-A0A2V8SUG0-F1
#
_cell.length_a   1.000
_cell.length_b   1.000
_cell.length_c   1.000
_cell.angle_alpha   90.00
_cell.angle_beta   90.00
_cell.angle_gamma   90.00
#
_symmetry.space_group_name_H-M   'P 1'
#
loop_
_entity.id
_entity.type
_entity.pdbx_description
1 polymer ?
#
loop_
_entity_poly.entity_id
_entity_poly.type
_entity_poly.pdbx_seq_one_letter_code
_entity_poly.pdbx_strand_id
1 'polypeptide(L)'
;MLEEVGGWPQVLERFNSDHVVEMDRNPHRFMVLLIDFDGHEDRLDIAAIPDRLSERVFVLGTRTEPEDLKRAHLGSYETIGLAMAKDCREETDTIWGHNLLRHNANELDRLREHVRPILF
;
A
#
# COMPACT_ATOMS: atom_id res chain seq x y z
N MET A 1 0.83 17.19 -4.88
CA MET A 1 -0.34 16.30 -4.72
C MET A 1 -0.16 15.22 -5.77
N LEU A 2 -0.09 13.94 -5.39
CA LEU A 2 -0.05 12.86 -6.38
C LEU A 2 -1.46 12.73 -6.95
N GLU A 3 -1.58 12.71 -8.28
CA GLU A 3 -2.86 12.51 -8.94
C GLU A 3 -3.26 11.04 -8.84
N GLU A 4 -4.57 10.78 -8.78
CA GLU A 4 -5.09 9.43 -8.92
C GLU A 4 -4.73 8.93 -10.31
N VAL A 5 -3.80 7.99 -10.34
CA VAL A 5 -3.49 7.22 -11.54
C VAL A 5 -4.64 6.22 -11.66
N GLY A 6 -5.17 5.98 -12.87
CA GLY A 6 -6.27 5.01 -13.05
C GLY A 6 -5.89 3.59 -12.58
N GLY A 7 -6.70 2.59 -12.90
CA GLY A 7 -6.55 1.22 -12.37
C GLY A 7 -5.10 0.68 -12.36
N TRP A 8 -4.83 -0.30 -11.49
CA TRP A 8 -3.48 -0.72 -11.07
C TRP A 8 -2.39 -0.86 -12.17
N PRO A 9 -2.66 -1.26 -13.44
CA PRO A 9 -1.61 -1.30 -14.46
C PRO A 9 -0.99 0.08 -14.73
N GLN A 10 -1.79 1.14 -14.66
CA GLN A 10 -1.32 2.51 -14.85
C GLN A 10 -0.49 2.97 -13.64
N VAL A 11 -0.86 2.57 -12.42
CA VAL A 11 -0.05 2.82 -11.21
C VAL A 11 1.36 2.23 -11.40
N LEU A 12 1.46 0.99 -11.88
CA LEU A 12 2.74 0.33 -12.12
C LEU A 12 3.52 0.96 -13.29
N GLU A 13 2.85 1.34 -14.37
CA GLU A 13 3.48 2.05 -15.49
C GLU A 13 4.09 3.38 -15.02
N ARG A 14 3.31 4.18 -14.28
CA ARG A 14 3.75 5.48 -13.76
C ARG A 14 4.87 5.33 -12.73
N PHE A 15 4.77 4.30 -11.87
CA PHE A 15 5.82 3.97 -10.92
C PHE A 15 7.14 3.67 -11.65
N ASN A 16 7.10 2.81 -12.67
CA ASN A 16 8.28 2.43 -13.43
C ASN A 16 8.87 3.57 -14.26
N SER A 17 8.04 4.41 -14.88
CA SER A 17 8.51 5.49 -15.75
C SER A 17 9.11 6.66 -14.96
N ASP A 18 8.46 7.05 -13.87
CA ASP A 18 8.76 8.33 -13.21
C ASP A 18 9.39 8.16 -11.83
N HIS A 19 9.01 7.12 -11.10
CA HIS A 19 9.35 7.01 -9.69
C HIS A 19 10.58 6.14 -9.44
N VAL A 20 10.82 5.10 -10.23
CA VAL A 20 12.02 4.26 -10.12
C VAL A 20 13.30 5.09 -10.21
N VAL A 21 13.43 5.94 -11.25
CA VAL A 21 14.61 6.79 -11.46
C VAL A 21 14.82 7.75 -10.28
N GLU A 22 13.73 8.31 -9.75
CA GLU A 22 13.81 9.22 -8.62
C GLU A 22 14.12 8.52 -7.30
N MET A 23 13.71 7.26 -7.11
CA MET A 23 14.07 6.44 -5.95
C MET A 23 15.51 5.94 -6.01
N ASP A 24 16.05 5.73 -7.22
CA ASP A 24 17.47 5.45 -7.43
C ASP A 24 18.33 6.68 -7.06
N ARG A 25 17.86 7.89 -7.37
CA ARG A 25 18.52 9.15 -6.99
C ARG A 25 18.42 9.48 -5.50
N ASN A 26 17.33 9.07 -4.86
CA ASN A 26 17.03 9.40 -3.47
C ASN A 26 16.95 8.13 -2.61
N PRO A 27 18.05 7.69 -1.98
CA PRO A 27 18.11 6.42 -1.26
C PRO A 27 17.14 6.34 -0.07
N HIS A 28 16.81 7.49 0.55
CA HIS A 28 15.89 7.58 1.68
C HIS A 28 14.41 7.73 1.29
N ARG A 29 14.10 7.65 -0.02
CA ARG A 29 12.71 7.72 -0.49
C ARG A 29 12.04 6.36 -0.34
N PHE A 30 10.86 6.36 0.27
CA PHE A 30 9.96 5.23 0.37
C PHE A 30 8.68 5.54 -0.41
N MET A 31 8.03 4.51 -0.92
CA MET A 31 6.75 4.65 -1.63
C MET A 31 5.77 3.58 -1.21
N VAL A 32 4.53 4.00 -0.98
CA VAL A 32 3.38 3.11 -0.82
C VAL A 32 2.54 3.24 -2.09
N LEU A 33 2.32 2.12 -2.76
CA LEU A 33 1.41 2.01 -3.90
C LEU A 33 0.08 1.50 -3.35
N LEU A 34 -0.99 2.28 -3.53
CA LEU A 34 -2.35 1.89 -3.15
C LEU A 34 -3.06 1.35 -4.40
N ILE A 35 -3.52 0.10 -4.34
CA ILE A 35 -4.24 -0.56 -5.45
C ILE A 35 -5.51 -1.24 -4.96
N ASP A 36 -6.49 -1.44 -5.84
CA ASP A 36 -7.52 -2.44 -5.65
C ASP A 36 -7.07 -3.76 -6.28
N PHE A 37 -7.39 -4.88 -5.63
CA PHE A 37 -6.97 -6.20 -6.08
C PHE A 37 -8.02 -6.88 -6.97
N ASP A 38 -9.24 -6.34 -7.08
CA ASP A 38 -10.35 -6.90 -7.87
C ASP A 38 -10.61 -8.41 -7.62
N GLY A 39 -10.34 -8.90 -6.40
CA GLY A 39 -10.46 -10.32 -6.05
C GLY A 39 -9.33 -11.20 -6.58
N HIS A 40 -8.26 -10.61 -7.11
CA HIS A 40 -7.12 -11.27 -7.73
C HIS A 40 -5.81 -10.94 -7.00
N GLU A 41 -5.67 -11.48 -5.79
CA GLU A 41 -4.47 -11.32 -4.94
C GLU A 41 -3.17 -11.77 -5.66
N ASP A 42 -3.28 -12.76 -6.54
CA ASP A 42 -2.17 -13.37 -7.29
C ASP A 42 -1.67 -12.52 -8.47
N ARG A 43 -2.38 -11.44 -8.83
CA ARG A 43 -2.08 -10.62 -10.02
C ARG A 43 -1.17 -9.44 -9.76
N LEU A 44 -0.72 -9.25 -8.52
CA LEU A 44 0.42 -8.41 -8.24
C LEU A 44 1.64 -9.04 -8.90
N ASP A 45 1.95 -8.61 -10.11
CA ASP A 45 3.22 -8.91 -10.74
C ASP A 45 4.29 -8.11 -9.97
N ILE A 46 4.69 -8.62 -8.81
CA ILE A 46 5.75 -8.07 -7.96
C ILE A 46 7.03 -7.88 -8.79
N ALA A 47 7.19 -8.65 -9.89
CA ALA A 47 8.27 -8.48 -10.85
C ALA A 47 8.31 -7.09 -11.52
N ALA A 48 7.22 -6.32 -11.49
CA ALA A 48 7.19 -4.94 -11.95
C ALA A 48 7.87 -3.96 -10.97
N ILE A 49 8.17 -4.37 -9.74
CA ILE A 49 8.99 -3.61 -8.79
C ILE A 49 10.43 -4.14 -8.91
N PRO A 50 11.40 -3.29 -9.27
CA PRO A 50 12.79 -3.73 -9.33
C PRO A 50 13.28 -4.24 -7.97
N ASP A 51 13.94 -5.41 -7.93
CA ASP A 51 14.40 -6.06 -6.68
C ASP A 51 15.16 -5.11 -5.74
N ARG A 52 16.00 -4.24 -6.30
CA ARG A 52 16.77 -3.22 -5.55
C ARG A 52 15.93 -2.18 -4.82
N LEU A 53 14.66 -2.06 -5.17
CA LEU A 53 13.68 -1.15 -4.57
C LEU A 53 12.69 -1.88 -3.67
N SER A 54 12.70 -3.22 -3.65
CA SER A 54 11.74 -4.04 -2.90
C SER A 54 11.59 -3.54 -1.47
N GLU A 55 12.67 -3.44 -0.69
CA GLU A 55 12.68 -2.96 0.71
C GLU A 55 12.14 -1.53 0.93
N ARG A 56 11.97 -0.74 -0.13
CA ARG A 56 11.54 0.67 -0.07
C ARG A 56 10.19 0.95 -0.72
N VAL A 57 9.61 -0.06 -1.37
CA VAL A 57 8.31 0.02 -2.03
C VAL A 57 7.38 -1.00 -1.40
N PHE A 58 6.21 -0.52 -0.99
CA PHE A 58 5.17 -1.32 -0.35
C PHE A 58 3.91 -1.23 -1.18
N VAL A 59 3.24 -2.35 -1.41
CA VAL A 59 1.98 -2.38 -2.15
C VAL A 59 0.87 -2.77 -1.22
N LEU A 60 -0.08 -1.86 -1.01
CA LEU A 60 -1.22 -2.05 -0.14
C LEU A 60 -2.50 -1.90 -0.93
N GLY A 61 -3.55 -2.59 -0.51
CA GLY A 61 -4.80 -2.50 -1.24
C GLY A 61 -6.00 -3.12 -0.57
N THR A 62 -7.14 -2.95 -1.21
CA THR A 62 -8.37 -3.64 -0.84
C THR A 62 -8.54 -4.91 -1.65
N ARG A 63 -9.04 -5.97 -1.00
CA ARG A 63 -9.22 -7.26 -1.67
C ARG A 63 -10.12 -7.15 -2.91
N THR A 64 -11.14 -6.30 -2.81
CA THR A 64 -12.10 -5.96 -3.87
C THR A 64 -12.06 -4.45 -4.10
N GLU A 65 -13.18 -3.79 -4.36
CA GLU A 65 -13.26 -2.35 -4.54
C GLU A 65 -13.16 -1.59 -3.19
N PRO A 66 -12.54 -0.40 -3.15
CA PRO A 66 -12.48 0.44 -1.95
C PRO A 66 -13.85 0.82 -1.38
N GLU A 67 -14.87 0.91 -2.23
CA GLU A 67 -16.27 1.15 -1.88
C GLU A 67 -16.80 0.10 -0.90
N ASP A 68 -16.31 -1.14 -0.97
CA ASP A 68 -16.72 -2.21 -0.06
C ASP A 68 -16.24 -1.95 1.38
N LEU A 69 -15.13 -1.23 1.58
CA LEU A 69 -14.71 -0.80 2.91
C LEU A 69 -15.71 0.18 3.54
N LYS A 70 -16.26 1.10 2.72
CA LYS A 70 -17.31 2.02 3.18
C LYS A 70 -18.60 1.26 3.49
N ARG A 71 -18.98 0.30 2.64
CA ARG A 71 -20.14 -0.57 2.86
C ARG A 71 -19.98 -1.47 4.10
N ALA A 72 -18.75 -1.79 4.49
CA ALA A 72 -18.44 -2.50 5.73
C ALA A 72 -18.61 -1.65 7.01
N HIS A 73 -19.10 -0.41 6.90
CA HIS A 73 -19.35 0.51 8.03
C HIS A 73 -18.07 0.87 8.83
N LEU A 74 -16.91 0.85 8.17
CA LEU A 74 -15.61 1.21 8.78
C LEU A 74 -15.36 2.74 8.82
N GLY A 75 -16.25 3.55 8.27
CA GLY A 75 -16.16 5.01 8.23
C GLY A 75 -15.77 5.58 6.85
N SER A 76 -15.28 6.82 6.83
CA SER A 76 -14.76 7.46 5.62
C SER A 76 -13.38 6.90 5.23
N TYR A 77 -12.91 7.14 4.00
CA TYR A 77 -11.55 6.74 3.59
C TYR A 77 -10.48 7.37 4.48
N GLU A 78 -10.67 8.62 4.90
CA GLU A 78 -9.78 9.29 5.85
C GLU A 78 -9.78 8.60 7.22
N THR A 79 -10.96 8.19 7.73
CA THR A 79 -11.09 7.47 9.00
C THR A 79 -10.37 6.12 8.93
N ILE A 80 -10.57 5.40 7.83
CA ILE A 80 -9.93 4.10 7.58
C ILE A 80 -8.41 4.28 7.48
N GLY A 81 -7.93 5.23 6.68
CA GLY A 81 -6.50 5.52 6.55
C GLY A 81 -5.83 5.92 7.86
N LEU A 82 -6.52 6.73 8.68
CA LEU A 82 -6.04 7.09 10.02
C LEU A 82 -5.96 5.88 10.95
N ALA A 83 -6.98 5.01 10.92
CA ALA A 83 -6.98 3.77 11.68
C ALA A 83 -5.84 2.83 11.23
N MET A 84 -5.59 2.73 9.92
CA MET A 84 -4.51 1.93 9.34
C MET A 84 -3.14 2.42 9.79
N ALA A 85 -2.93 3.74 9.76
CA ALA A 85 -1.69 4.36 10.24
C ALA A 85 -1.49 4.16 11.75
N LYS A 86 -2.57 4.28 12.53
CA LYS A 86 -2.56 4.04 13.98
C LYS A 86 -2.17 2.60 14.29
N ASP A 87 -2.81 1.64 13.62
CA ASP A 87 -2.53 0.22 13.77
C ASP A 87 -1.08 -0.15 13.36
N CYS A 88 -0.54 0.52 12.34
CA CYS A 88 0.86 0.37 11.96
C CYS A 88 1.80 0.83 13.09
N ARG A 89 1.53 1.99 13.69
CA ARG A 89 2.32 2.55 14.81
C ARG A 89 2.21 1.73 16.09
N GLU A 90 1.01 1.26 16.42
CA GLU A 90 0.71 0.61 17.70
C GLU A 90 0.88 -0.92 17.64
N GLU A 91 1.28 -1.46 16.48
CA GLU A 91 1.45 -2.90 16.26
C GLU A 91 0.17 -3.70 16.52
N THR A 92 -0.98 -3.11 16.17
CA THR A 92 -2.32 -3.71 16.28
C THR A 92 -2.92 -3.96 14.90
N ASP A 93 -3.86 -4.89 14.80
CA ASP A 93 -4.51 -5.25 13.53
C ASP A 93 -6.03 -5.07 13.60
N THR A 94 -6.49 -4.02 14.28
CA THR A 94 -7.93 -3.75 14.48
C THR A 94 -8.64 -3.50 13.15
N ILE A 95 -8.07 -2.67 12.28
CA ILE A 95 -8.59 -2.41 10.94
C ILE A 95 -7.98 -3.39 9.92
N TRP A 96 -6.70 -3.71 10.04
CA TRP A 96 -6.00 -4.60 9.12
C TRP A 96 -6.52 -6.03 9.17
N GLY A 97 -7.02 -6.49 10.32
CA GLY A 97 -7.65 -7.81 10.48
C GLY A 97 -8.97 -7.97 9.72
N HIS A 98 -9.52 -6.91 9.15
CA HIS A 98 -10.75 -6.98 8.35
C HIS A 98 -10.55 -7.86 7.10
N ASN A 99 -11.58 -8.60 6.69
CA ASN A 99 -11.51 -9.54 5.56
C ASN A 99 -11.09 -8.89 4.23
N LEU A 100 -11.35 -7.59 4.06
CA LEU A 100 -10.94 -6.83 2.88
C LEU A 100 -9.50 -6.31 2.94
N LEU A 101 -8.82 -6.36 4.10
CA LEU A 101 -7.50 -5.76 4.32
C LEU A 101 -6.44 -6.76 4.81
N ARG A 102 -6.84 -7.88 5.42
CA ARG A 102 -5.92 -8.86 6.04
C ARG A 102 -4.93 -9.52 5.08
N HIS A 103 -5.20 -9.48 3.78
CA HIS A 103 -4.29 -10.00 2.76
C HIS A 103 -3.00 -9.17 2.65
N ASN A 104 -3.00 -7.91 3.11
CA ASN A 104 -1.81 -7.06 3.17
C ASN A 104 -0.85 -7.41 4.33
N ALA A 105 -1.12 -8.44 5.13
CA ALA A 105 -0.37 -8.71 6.36
C ALA A 105 1.16 -8.74 6.15
N ASN A 106 1.62 -9.42 5.10
CA ASN A 106 3.05 -9.46 4.77
C ASN A 106 3.64 -8.07 4.48
N GLU A 107 2.90 -7.23 3.75
CA GLU A 107 3.33 -5.86 3.41
C GLU A 107 3.26 -4.93 4.63
N LEU A 108 2.29 -5.14 5.51
CA LEU A 108 2.18 -4.44 6.78
C LEU A 108 3.36 -4.74 7.70
N ASP A 109 3.80 -6.00 7.78
CA ASP A 109 4.98 -6.38 8.56
C ASP A 109 6.24 -5.69 8.02
N ARG A 110 6.41 -5.67 6.69
CA ARG A 110 7.51 -4.95 6.04
C ARG A 110 7.46 -3.44 6.30
N LEU A 111 6.27 -2.84 6.25
CA LEU A 111 6.05 -1.43 6.57
C LEU A 111 6.42 -1.12 8.02
N ARG A 112 6.02 -1.96 8.97
CA ARG A 112 6.34 -1.80 10.39
C ARG A 112 7.85 -1.85 10.62
N GLU A 113 8.55 -2.75 9.95
CA GLU A 113 10.00 -2.87 10.05
C GLU A 113 10.74 -1.63 9.51
N HIS A 114 10.35 -1.13 8.35
CA HIS A 114 11.12 -0.12 7.60
C HIS A 114 10.65 1.32 7.81
N VAL A 115 9.34 1.53 7.97
CA VAL A 115 8.72 2.86 7.96
C VAL A 115 8.44 3.38 9.36
N ARG A 116 8.13 2.51 10.32
CA ARG A 116 7.88 2.92 11.71
C ARG A 116 9.05 3.76 12.29
N PRO A 117 10.34 3.39 12.14
CA PRO A 117 11.45 4.17 12.68
C PRO A 117 11.62 5.56 12.05
N ILE A 118 10.92 5.83 10.95
CA ILE A 118 11.03 7.08 10.17
C ILE A 118 9.84 8.00 10.44
N LEU A 119 8.64 7.44 10.51
CA LEU A 119 7.40 8.21 10.71
C LEU A 119 7.02 8.38 12.19
N PHE A 120 7.58 7.58 13.10
CA PHE A 120 7.22 7.54 14.53
C PHE A 120 8.45 7.44 15.42
#